data_AF-A0A834TDG0-F1
#
_entry.id   AF-A0A834TDG0-F1
#
_cell.length_a   1.000
_cell.length_b   1.000
_cell.length_c   1.000
_cell.angle_alpha   90.00
_cell.angle_beta   90.00
_cell.angle_gamma   90.00
#
_symmetry.space_group_name_H-M   'P 1'
#
loop_
_entity.id
_entity.type
_entity.pdbx_description
1 polymer ?
#
loop_
_entity_poly.entity_id
_entity_poly.type
_entity_poly.pdbx_seq_one_letter_code
_entity_poly.pdbx_strand_id
1 'polypeptide(L)'
;MGVTPVLFEQPVHRDDWEGLGHVSHIAREKYGVSVAADESCRSLNDVSRIAEGNLADVINIKLAKVGVMGALDIIDVAKDAGLSLMIGGMVETRLAMGFAGHLAAGLGCFK
;
A
#
# COMPACT_ATOMS: atom_id res chain seq x y z
N MET A 1 9.72 -2.56 -28.24
CA MET A 1 8.96 -3.31 -27.21
C MET A 1 8.71 -2.37 -26.05
N GLY A 2 7.46 -2.19 -25.63
CA GLY A 2 7.12 -1.40 -24.44
C GLY A 2 7.02 -2.30 -23.21
N VAL A 3 7.30 -1.74 -22.03
CA VAL A 3 7.08 -2.38 -20.73
C VAL A 3 6.02 -1.56 -19.99
N THR A 4 4.98 -2.22 -19.48
CA THR A 4 3.96 -1.60 -18.63
C THR A 4 4.11 -2.17 -17.22
N PRO A 5 4.35 -1.32 -16.20
CA PRO A 5 4.39 -1.79 -14.83
C PRO A 5 3.00 -2.27 -14.38
N VAL A 6 2.95 -3.36 -13.61
CA VAL A 6 1.72 -3.84 -12.99
C VAL A 6 1.26 -2.91 -11.86
N LEU A 7 2.21 -2.26 -11.18
CA LEU A 7 1.99 -1.38 -10.06
C LEU A 7 3.11 -0.34 -10.01
N PHE A 8 2.79 0.90 -9.62
CA PHE A 8 3.77 1.96 -9.41
C PHE A 8 3.83 2.36 -7.93
N GLU A 9 4.85 1.90 -7.23
CA GLU A 9 4.99 2.07 -5.78
C GLU A 9 5.70 3.37 -5.42
N GLN A 10 5.11 4.10 -4.47
CA GLN A 10 5.64 5.31 -3.82
C GLN A 10 6.42 6.23 -4.78
N PRO A 11 5.76 6.85 -5.78
CA PRO A 11 6.45 7.63 -6.82
C PRO A 11 7.01 8.97 -6.34
N VAL A 12 6.63 9.41 -5.13
CA VAL A 12 6.99 10.71 -4.56
C VAL A 12 7.46 10.56 -3.11
N HIS A 13 8.04 11.63 -2.56
CA HIS A 13 8.43 11.67 -1.15
C HIS A 13 7.23 11.40 -0.23
N ARG A 14 7.46 10.71 0.88
CA ARG A 14 6.42 10.23 1.80
C ARG A 14 5.43 11.28 2.30
N ASP A 15 5.90 12.52 2.47
CA ASP A 15 5.11 13.64 2.99
C ASP A 15 4.50 14.51 1.89
N ASP A 16 4.75 14.18 0.61
CA ASP A 16 4.20 14.88 -0.55
C ASP A 16 2.84 14.27 -0.95
N TRP A 17 1.82 14.59 -0.14
CA TRP A 17 0.46 14.07 -0.33
C TRP A 17 -0.21 14.58 -1.60
N GLU A 18 0.05 15.83 -1.97
CA GLU A 18 -0.46 16.43 -3.20
C GLU A 18 0.17 15.75 -4.42
N GLY A 19 1.49 15.57 -4.40
CA GLY A 19 2.22 14.84 -5.45
C GLY A 19 1.75 13.39 -5.57
N LEU A 20 1.52 12.70 -4.46
CA LEU A 20 1.04 11.32 -4.47
C LEU A 20 -0.32 11.22 -5.18
N GLY A 21 -1.26 12.08 -4.78
CA GLY A 21 -2.57 12.17 -5.44
C GLY A 21 -2.45 12.52 -6.91
N HIS A 22 -1.69 13.56 -7.26
CA HIS A 22 -1.52 13.99 -8.65
C HIS A 22 -0.94 12.88 -9.56
N VAL A 23 0.12 12.21 -9.11
CA VAL A 23 0.73 11.10 -9.87
C VAL A 23 -0.21 9.90 -9.96
N SER A 24 -0.92 9.56 -8.88
CA SER A 24 -1.92 8.49 -8.86
C SER A 24 -3.01 8.69 -9.91
N HIS A 25 -3.60 9.89 -9.98
CA HIS A 25 -4.63 10.20 -10.97
C HIS A 25 -4.09 10.08 -12.40
N ILE A 26 -2.91 10.64 -12.69
CA ILE A 26 -2.30 10.52 -14.03
C ILE A 26 -1.99 9.06 -14.38
N ALA A 27 -1.39 8.30 -13.46
CA ALA A 27 -1.02 6.90 -13.67
C ALA A 27 -2.26 6.05 -14.01
N ARG A 28 -3.33 6.23 -13.25
CA ARG A 28 -4.60 5.51 -13.42
C ARG A 28 -5.33 5.92 -14.70
N GLU A 29 -5.52 7.21 -14.94
CA GLU A 29 -6.34 7.69 -16.07
C GLU A 29 -5.64 7.59 -17.42
N LYS A 30 -4.34 7.88 -17.48
CA LYS A 30 -3.60 7.93 -18.74
C LYS A 30 -2.97 6.59 -19.10
N TYR A 31 -2.54 5.83 -18.10
CA TYR A 31 -1.75 4.61 -18.32
C TYR A 31 -2.43 3.34 -17.80
N GLY A 32 -3.54 3.44 -17.05
CA GLY A 32 -4.21 2.29 -16.46
C GLY A 32 -3.36 1.57 -15.41
N VAL A 33 -2.41 2.27 -14.78
CA VAL A 33 -1.48 1.71 -13.78
C VAL A 33 -1.88 2.21 -12.41
N SER A 34 -2.07 1.29 -11.46
CA SER A 34 -2.36 1.63 -10.07
C SER A 34 -1.12 2.14 -9.33
N VAL A 35 -1.34 3.02 -8.35
CA VAL A 35 -0.29 3.52 -7.45
C VAL A 35 -0.42 2.92 -6.06
N ALA A 36 0.71 2.46 -5.51
CA ALA A 36 0.79 1.97 -4.14
C ALA A 36 1.45 2.97 -3.19
N ALA A 37 0.87 3.18 -2.01
CA ALA A 37 1.48 3.92 -0.93
C ALA A 37 2.26 2.98 0.00
N ASP A 38 3.56 3.22 0.14
CA ASP A 38 4.43 2.52 1.10
C ASP A 38 4.88 3.49 2.20
N GLU A 39 5.88 4.33 1.94
CA GLU A 39 6.42 5.25 2.95
C GLU A 39 5.43 6.33 3.40
N SER A 40 4.46 6.69 2.54
CA SER A 40 3.35 7.57 2.92
C SER A 40 2.37 6.91 3.89
N CYS A 41 2.25 5.57 3.91
CA CYS A 41 1.29 4.87 4.76
C CYS A 41 1.99 4.15 5.93
N ARG A 42 1.96 4.75 7.12
CA ARG A 42 2.65 4.24 8.33
C ARG A 42 1.75 4.14 9.56
N SER A 43 0.48 4.45 9.42
CA SER A 43 -0.50 4.45 10.50
C SER A 43 -1.91 4.34 9.95
N LEU A 44 -2.87 4.04 10.82
CA LEU A 44 -4.29 4.01 10.45
C LEU A 44 -4.79 5.37 9.94
N ASN A 45 -4.29 6.47 10.52
CA ASN A 45 -4.64 7.83 10.08
C ASN A 45 -4.17 8.11 8.65
N ASP A 46 -3.03 7.54 8.24
CA ASP A 46 -2.54 7.68 6.87
C ASP A 46 -3.46 6.93 5.89
N VAL A 47 -4.00 5.77 6.27
CA VAL A 47 -4.99 5.04 5.45
C VAL A 47 -6.25 5.88 5.25
N SER A 48 -6.80 6.45 6.33
CA SER A 48 -7.96 7.34 6.24
C SER A 48 -7.69 8.52 5.31
N ARG A 49 -6.52 9.16 5.44
CA ARG A 49 -6.12 10.25 4.56
C ARG A 49 -6.02 9.84 3.09
N ILE A 50 -5.45 8.67 2.82
CA ILE A 50 -5.32 8.14 1.45
C ILE A 50 -6.70 7.84 0.86
N ALA A 51 -7.58 7.20 1.64
CA ALA A 51 -8.94 6.86 1.22
C ALA A 51 -9.78 8.10 0.94
N GLU A 52 -9.86 9.02 1.92
CA GLU A 52 -10.66 10.25 1.81
C GLU A 52 -10.16 11.17 0.70
N GLY A 53 -8.84 11.24 0.51
CA GLY A 53 -8.22 12.05 -0.53
C GLY A 53 -8.09 11.37 -1.89
N ASN A 54 -8.47 10.09 -2.02
CA ASN A 54 -8.23 9.27 -3.22
C ASN A 54 -6.77 9.35 -3.71
N LEU A 55 -5.81 9.24 -2.79
CA LEU A 55 -4.40 9.56 -3.06
C LEU A 55 -3.62 8.40 -3.67
N ALA A 56 -4.03 7.16 -3.46
CA ALA A 56 -3.42 5.95 -3.98
C ALA A 56 -4.47 4.83 -4.09
N ASP A 57 -4.20 3.80 -4.89
CA ASP A 57 -5.11 2.68 -5.12
C ASP A 57 -4.80 1.47 -4.22
N VAL A 58 -3.53 1.35 -3.81
CA VAL A 58 -3.01 0.20 -3.06
C VAL A 58 -2.26 0.65 -1.81
N ILE A 59 -2.42 -0.07 -0.70
CA ILE A 59 -1.58 0.10 0.50
C ILE A 59 -0.55 -1.02 0.57
N ASN A 60 0.74 -0.66 0.67
CA ASN A 60 1.78 -1.63 1.01
C ASN A 60 1.91 -1.77 2.52
N ILE A 61 1.42 -2.88 3.05
CA ILE A 61 1.49 -3.20 4.47
C ILE A 61 2.83 -3.87 4.76
N LYS A 62 3.57 -3.30 5.70
CA LYS A 62 4.79 -3.91 6.24
C LYS A 62 4.65 -4.02 7.75
N LEU A 63 4.82 -5.22 8.28
CA LEU A 63 4.77 -5.45 9.73
C LEU A 63 5.80 -4.61 10.48
N ALA A 64 6.95 -4.33 9.87
CA ALA A 64 7.97 -3.45 10.43
C ALA A 64 7.53 -1.98 10.58
N LYS A 65 6.51 -1.52 9.83
CA LYS A 65 5.97 -0.15 9.96
C LYS A 65 4.96 -0.02 11.09
N VAL A 66 4.10 -1.04 11.26
CA VAL A 66 2.84 -0.91 12.04
C VAL A 66 2.61 -2.02 13.07
N GLY A 67 3.51 -2.99 13.16
CA GLY A 67 3.31 -4.18 13.99
C GLY A 67 2.17 -5.06 13.50
N VAL A 68 1.80 -6.07 14.29
CA VAL A 68 0.74 -7.03 13.92
C VAL A 68 -0.65 -6.42 14.08
N MET A 69 -0.93 -5.85 15.27
CA MET A 69 -2.24 -5.28 15.55
C MET A 69 -2.56 -4.12 14.61
N GLY A 70 -1.61 -3.20 14.40
CA GLY A 70 -1.79 -2.11 13.47
C GLY A 70 -1.94 -2.57 12.01
N ALA A 71 -1.30 -3.67 11.62
CA ALA A 71 -1.54 -4.25 10.29
C ALA A 71 -2.96 -4.77 10.14
N LEU A 72 -3.50 -5.47 11.14
CA LEU A 72 -4.89 -5.96 11.11
C LEU A 72 -5.89 -4.80 11.03
N ASP A 73 -5.72 -3.77 11.86
CA ASP A 73 -6.58 -2.58 11.82
C ASP A 73 -6.54 -1.88 10.45
N ILE A 74 -5.34 -1.75 9.86
CA ILE A 74 -5.15 -1.17 8.53
C ILE A 74 -5.82 -2.03 7.44
N ILE A 75 -5.71 -3.36 7.53
CA ILE A 75 -6.33 -4.27 6.55
C ILE A 75 -7.83 -4.07 6.52
N ASP A 76 -8.47 -4.01 7.68
CA ASP A 76 -9.93 -3.87 7.78
C ASP A 76 -10.38 -2.52 7.23
N VAL A 77 -9.76 -1.41 7.68
CA VAL A 77 -10.15 -0.07 7.24
C VAL A 77 -9.86 0.16 5.75
N ALA A 78 -8.72 -0.30 5.24
CA ALA A 78 -8.37 -0.13 3.83
C ALA A 78 -9.34 -0.89 2.91
N LYS A 79 -9.75 -2.10 3.30
CA LYS A 79 -10.73 -2.90 2.54
C LYS A 79 -12.10 -2.25 2.53
N ASP A 80 -12.56 -1.76 3.68
CA ASP A 80 -13.85 -1.07 3.78
C ASP A 80 -13.86 0.23 2.97
N ALA A 81 -12.70 0.88 2.83
CA ALA A 81 -12.49 2.03 1.96
C ALA A 81 -12.34 1.69 0.46
N GLY A 82 -12.33 0.41 0.09
CA GLY A 82 -12.18 -0.05 -1.30
C GLY A 82 -10.74 -0.01 -1.83
N LEU A 83 -9.74 0.20 -0.97
CA LEU A 83 -8.33 0.15 -1.34
C LEU A 83 -7.89 -1.30 -1.52
N SER A 84 -7.03 -1.54 -2.52
CA SER A 84 -6.36 -2.84 -2.64
C SER A 84 -5.17 -2.91 -1.68
N LEU A 85 -4.74 -4.13 -1.37
CA LEU A 85 -3.67 -4.37 -0.41
C LEU A 85 -2.55 -5.16 -1.06
N MET A 86 -1.32 -4.78 -0.77
CA MET A 86 -0.15 -5.63 -0.95
C MET A 86 0.57 -5.77 0.40
N ILE A 87 1.39 -6.80 0.53
CA ILE A 87 2.18 -7.04 1.74
C ILE A 87 3.65 -7.21 1.36
N GLY A 88 4.49 -6.45 2.05
CA GLY A 88 5.92 -6.42 1.81
C GLY A 88 6.73 -6.55 3.09
N GLY A 89 8.05 -6.58 2.90
CA GLY A 89 9.03 -6.38 3.96
C GLY A 89 9.86 -5.14 3.69
N MET A 90 10.74 -4.85 4.62
CA MET A 90 11.92 -4.02 4.36
C MET A 90 12.99 -4.91 3.73
N VAL A 91 13.92 -5.42 4.55
CA VAL A 91 15.03 -6.31 4.18
C VAL A 91 15.26 -7.31 5.33
N GLU A 92 14.17 -7.79 5.92
CA GLU A 92 14.22 -8.66 7.09
C GLU A 92 14.69 -10.09 6.77
N THR A 93 15.04 -10.82 7.82
CA THR A 93 15.37 -12.25 7.71
C THR A 93 14.12 -13.09 7.42
N ARG A 94 14.35 -14.35 7.07
CA ARG A 94 13.30 -15.35 6.85
C ARG A 94 12.29 -15.48 7.98
N LEU A 95 12.65 -15.17 9.22
CA LEU A 95 11.73 -15.24 10.34
C LEU A 95 10.59 -14.22 10.19
N ALA A 96 10.93 -12.96 9.95
CA ALA A 96 9.92 -11.91 9.79
C ALA A 96 9.20 -12.02 8.44
N MET A 97 9.94 -12.32 7.36
CA MET A 97 9.33 -12.51 6.03
C MET A 97 8.39 -13.72 6.00
N GLY A 98 8.74 -14.81 6.67
CA GLY A 98 7.88 -15.99 6.81
C GLY A 98 6.60 -15.67 7.59
N PHE A 99 6.71 -14.85 8.65
CA PHE A 99 5.55 -14.41 9.41
C PHE A 99 4.61 -13.51 8.59
N ALA A 100 5.14 -12.55 7.81
CA ALA A 100 4.35 -11.78 6.86
C ALA A 100 3.68 -12.68 5.81
N GLY A 101 4.41 -13.69 5.30
CA GLY A 101 3.86 -14.69 4.39
C GLY A 101 2.71 -15.51 4.99
N HIS A 102 2.80 -15.89 6.27
CA HIS A 102 1.70 -16.56 6.98
C HIS A 102 0.46 -15.66 7.11
N LEU A 103 0.64 -14.37 7.42
CA LEU A 103 -0.47 -13.41 7.46
C LEU A 103 -1.13 -13.28 6.09
N ALA A 104 -0.33 -13.16 5.04
CA ALA A 104 -0.79 -13.07 3.66
C ALA A 104 -1.63 -14.30 3.25
N ALA A 105 -1.09 -15.50 3.51
CA ALA A 105 -1.76 -16.76 3.19
C ALA A 105 -3.03 -16.99 4.02
N GLY A 106 -3.03 -16.56 5.29
CA GLY A 106 -4.17 -16.74 6.19
C GLY A 106 -5.36 -15.84 5.87
N LEU A 107 -5.11 -14.58 5.48
CA LEU A 107 -6.17 -13.61 5.20
C LEU A 107 -6.60 -13.58 3.74
N GLY A 108 -5.70 -13.88 2.80
CA GLY A 108 -6.02 -13.99 1.37
C GLY A 108 -6.53 -12.69 0.72
N CYS A 109 -6.35 -11.54 1.35
CA CYS A 109 -6.88 -10.25 0.90
C CYS A 109 -5.87 -9.35 0.18
N PHE A 110 -4.72 -9.89 -0.20
CA PHE A 110 -3.64 -9.17 -0.88
C PHE A 110 -3.66 -9.47 -2.39
N LYS A 111 -3.39 -8.46 -3.22
CA LYS A 111 -3.42 -8.54 -4.69
C LYS A 111 -2.09 -8.10 -5.30
#